data_AF-A0A8S1F7J7-F1
#
_entry.id   AF-A0A8S1F7J7-F1
#
_cell.length_a   1.000
_cell.length_b   1.000
_cell.length_c   1.000
_cell.angle_alpha   90.00
_cell.angle_beta   90.00
_cell.angle_gamma   90.00
#
_symmetry.space_group_name_H-M   'P 1'
#
loop_
_entity.id
_entity.type
_entity.pdbx_description
1 polymer ?
#
loop_
_entity_poly.entity_id
_entity_poly.type
_entity_poly.pdbx_seq_one_letter_code
_entity_poly.pdbx_strand_id
1 'polypeptide(L)'
;MICLITVFGVILSSIFIEKYGRRSLLLATFTLLAAFNVIIFACMLLFETHQSALLGYGVVVAIGLFNLIFSAGPCPIAFFITGELVSQGARAAACTWVIVLLNLMRSIVLVIYNPIENLLGGPLAYFVLFFPPCVICVVLIYYYLPETKGKTAEEAADDTKNLPKLCGKSKE
;
A
#
# COMPACT_ATOMS: atom_id res chain seq x y z
N MET A 1 7.47 21.10 3.84
CA MET A 1 7.96 20.12 4.84
C MET A 1 7.69 18.69 4.40
N ILE A 2 6.43 18.28 4.21
CA ILE A 2 6.06 16.91 3.81
C ILE A 2 6.81 16.45 2.54
N CYS A 3 6.91 17.29 1.50
CA CYS A 3 7.62 16.95 0.26
C CYS A 3 9.12 16.65 0.45
N LEU A 4 9.80 17.31 1.39
CA LEU A 4 11.23 17.07 1.64
C LEU A 4 11.43 15.74 2.37
N ILE A 5 10.55 15.45 3.33
CA ILE A 5 10.56 14.19 4.07
C ILE A 5 10.27 13.03 3.10
N THR A 6 9.28 13.17 2.20
CA THR A 6 8.94 12.16 1.18
C THR A 6 10.08 11.88 0.22
N VAL A 7 10.77 12.91 -0.28
CA VAL A 7 11.91 12.72 -1.17
C VAL A 7 13.06 11.97 -0.48
N PHE A 8 13.42 12.33 0.74
CA PHE A 8 14.45 11.61 1.50
C PHE A 8 14.07 10.17 1.82
N GLY A 9 12.82 9.93 2.22
CA GLY A 9 12.30 8.59 2.50
C GLY A 9 12.30 7.69 1.26
N VAL A 10 11.96 8.23 0.09
CA VAL A 10 11.99 7.51 -1.18
C VAL A 10 13.41 7.11 -1.56
N ILE A 11 14.40 7.98 -1.39
CA ILE A 11 15.81 7.66 -1.70
C ILE A 11 16.32 6.51 -0.81
N LEU A 12 16.13 6.62 0.50
CA LEU A 12 16.58 5.59 1.46
C LEU A 12 15.90 4.24 1.23
N SER A 13 14.59 4.27 0.99
CA SER A 13 13.84 3.06 0.68
C SER A 13 14.27 2.47 -0.65
N SER A 14 14.50 3.26 -1.70
CA SER A 14 14.90 2.73 -3.01
C SER A 14 16.15 1.86 -2.93
N ILE A 15 17.11 2.22 -2.07
CA ILE A 15 18.31 1.40 -1.80
C ILE A 15 17.96 0.08 -1.09
N PHE A 16 17.00 0.09 -0.18
CA PHE A 16 16.50 -1.12 0.48
C PHE A 16 15.72 -2.03 -0.48
N ILE A 17 14.99 -1.44 -1.42
CA ILE A 17 14.17 -2.15 -2.41
C ILE A 17 15.01 -3.04 -3.33
N GLU A 18 16.18 -2.58 -3.75
CA GLU A 18 17.07 -3.37 -4.60
C GLU A 18 17.63 -4.61 -3.88
N LYS A 19 17.77 -4.53 -2.56
CA LYS A 19 18.32 -5.62 -1.74
C LYS A 19 17.30 -6.73 -1.47
N TYR A 20 16.04 -6.40 -1.23
CA TYR A 20 14.99 -7.38 -0.89
C TYR A 20 14.14 -7.81 -2.12
N GLY A 21 13.53 -9.00 -2.06
CA GLY A 21 12.63 -9.50 -3.11
C GLY A 21 11.36 -8.65 -3.24
N ARG A 22 10.82 -8.48 -4.46
CA ARG A 22 9.66 -7.60 -4.74
C ARG A 22 8.39 -8.00 -3.96
N ARG A 23 8.14 -9.30 -3.82
CA ARG A 23 7.01 -9.85 -3.05
C ARG A 23 7.16 -9.58 -1.56
N SER A 24 8.31 -9.94 -0.99
CA SER A 24 8.60 -9.74 0.44
C SER A 24 8.59 -8.27 0.83
N LEU A 25 9.06 -7.40 -0.06
CA LEU A 25 9.03 -5.96 0.11
C LEU A 25 7.60 -5.40 0.08
N LEU A 26 6.74 -5.85 -0.83
CA LEU A 26 5.32 -5.47 -0.84
C LEU A 26 4.60 -5.94 0.43
N LEU A 27 4.81 -7.19 0.85
CA LEU A 27 4.22 -7.69 2.09
C LEU A 27 4.71 -6.90 3.32
N ALA A 28 6.02 -6.62 3.40
CA ALA A 28 6.59 -5.84 4.48
C ALA A 28 6.03 -4.41 4.51
N THR A 29 5.97 -3.74 3.35
CA THR A 29 5.47 -2.36 3.27
C THR A 29 3.97 -2.28 3.60
N PHE A 30 3.12 -3.15 3.07
CA PHE A 30 1.69 -3.16 3.43
C PHE A 30 1.43 -3.55 4.88
N THR A 31 2.21 -4.47 5.46
CA THR A 31 2.12 -4.82 6.88
C THR A 31 2.53 -3.64 7.76
N LEU A 32 3.60 -2.94 7.39
CA LEU A 32 4.05 -1.74 8.09
C LEU A 32 3.01 -0.61 7.98
N LEU A 33 2.41 -0.41 6.80
CA LEU A 33 1.33 0.56 6.59
C LEU A 33 0.09 0.21 7.44
N ALA A 34 -0.26 -1.06 7.60
CA ALA A 34 -1.34 -1.49 8.48
C ALA A 34 -1.02 -1.18 9.95
N ALA A 35 0.21 -1.44 10.40
CA ALA A 35 0.64 -1.09 11.76
C ALA A 35 0.60 0.43 12.02
N PHE A 36 1.09 1.24 11.06
CA PHE A 36 1.01 2.70 11.18
C PHE A 36 -0.43 3.22 11.17
N ASN A 37 -1.35 2.61 10.43
CA ASN A 37 -2.77 2.98 10.50
C ASN A 37 -3.35 2.81 11.91
N VAL A 38 -3.01 1.70 12.60
CA VAL A 38 -3.44 1.47 13.98
C VAL A 38 -2.83 2.51 14.93
N ILE A 39 -1.57 2.87 14.74
CA ILE A 39 -0.90 3.91 15.54
C ILE A 39 -1.55 5.27 15.32
N ILE A 40 -1.80 5.66 14.06
CA ILE A 40 -2.45 6.94 13.72
C ILE A 40 -3.85 6.99 14.34
N PHE A 41 -4.63 5.91 14.23
CA PHE A 41 -5.94 5.80 14.85
C PHE A 41 -5.89 5.98 16.37
N ALA A 42 -4.98 5.27 17.05
CA ALA A 42 -4.79 5.41 18.49
C ALA A 42 -4.39 6.83 18.88
N CYS A 43 -3.46 7.45 18.15
CA CYS A 43 -3.05 8.83 18.39
C CYS A 43 -4.21 9.83 18.17
N MET A 44 -5.06 9.63 17.17
CA MET A 44 -6.25 10.45 16.93
C MET A 44 -7.26 10.35 18.07
N LEU A 45 -7.51 9.15 18.60
CA LEU A 45 -8.38 8.97 19.77
C LEU A 45 -7.83 9.66 21.04
N LEU A 46 -6.51 9.56 21.27
CA LEU A 46 -5.87 10.25 22.39
C LEU A 46 -5.92 11.78 22.23
N PHE A 47 -5.81 12.27 21.00
CA PHE A 47 -5.90 13.70 20.71
C PHE A 47 -7.29 14.26 21.01
N GLU A 48 -8.36 13.54 20.69
CA GLU A 48 -9.73 13.95 21.06
C GLU A 48 -9.92 14.05 22.58
N THR A 49 -9.26 13.19 23.34
CA THR A 49 -9.42 13.13 24.81
C THR A 49 -8.59 14.19 25.54
N HIS A 50 -7.36 14.46 25.11
CA HIS A 50 -6.42 15.32 25.84
C HIS A 50 -6.18 16.69 25.19
N GLN A 51 -6.58 16.89 23.93
CA GLN A 51 -6.45 18.13 23.14
C GLN A 51 -5.10 18.87 23.29
N SER A 52 -4.00 18.13 23.43
CA SER A 52 -2.67 18.73 23.59
C SER A 52 -2.02 18.96 22.23
N ALA A 53 -1.41 20.14 22.04
CA ALA A 53 -0.74 20.48 20.79
C ALA A 53 0.38 19.48 20.42
N LEU A 54 1.05 18.90 21.42
CA LEU A 54 2.07 17.86 21.25
C LEU A 54 1.52 16.59 20.59
N LEU A 55 0.32 16.16 20.97
CA LEU A 55 -0.34 15.01 20.35
C LEU A 55 -0.73 15.30 18.89
N GLY A 56 -1.17 16.54 18.61
CA GLY A 56 -1.47 16.98 17.24
C GLY A 56 -0.25 16.92 16.32
N TYR A 57 0.91 17.41 16.77
CA TYR A 57 2.16 17.25 16.03
C TYR A 57 2.55 15.77 15.83
N GLY A 58 2.33 14.93 16.84
CA GLY A 58 2.55 13.48 16.75
C GLY A 58 1.75 12.81 15.63
N VAL A 59 0.45 13.14 15.52
CA VAL A 59 -0.42 12.63 14.44
C VAL A 59 0.10 13.07 13.06
N VAL A 60 0.50 14.34 12.90
CA VAL A 60 1.04 14.86 11.64
C VAL A 60 2.33 14.14 11.24
N VAL A 61 3.22 13.89 12.20
CA VAL A 61 4.46 13.13 11.95
C VAL A 61 4.16 11.68 11.55
N ALA A 62 3.22 11.02 12.24
CA ALA A 62 2.83 9.65 11.92
C ALA A 62 2.21 9.52 10.52
N ILE A 63 1.33 10.45 10.12
CA ILE A 63 0.78 10.53 8.76
C ILE A 63 1.89 10.81 7.74
N GLY A 64 2.88 11.65 8.11
CA GLY A 64 4.07 11.89 7.31
C GLY A 64 4.82 10.59 7.01
N LEU A 65 5.18 9.83 8.06
CA LEU A 65 5.86 8.54 7.97
C LEU A 65 5.07 7.51 7.14
N PHE A 66 3.75 7.44 7.33
CA PHE A 66 2.87 6.60 6.52
C PHE A 66 2.99 6.93 5.03
N ASN A 67 2.94 8.22 4.68
CA ASN A 67 3.12 8.67 3.29
C ASN A 67 4.52 8.36 2.74
N LEU A 68 5.57 8.39 3.57
CA LEU A 68 6.92 7.98 3.14
C LEU A 68 6.94 6.54 2.68
N ILE A 69 6.44 5.64 3.53
CA ILE A 69 6.43 4.20 3.27
C ILE A 69 5.57 3.90 2.04
N PHE A 70 4.41 4.56 1.92
CA PHE A 70 3.51 4.39 0.79
C PHE A 70 4.11 4.88 -0.54
N SER A 71 4.76 6.06 -0.51
CA SER A 71 5.41 6.62 -1.71
C SER A 71 6.61 5.79 -2.14
N ALA A 72 7.30 5.17 -1.19
CA ALA A 72 8.55 4.50 -1.46
C ALA A 72 8.38 3.03 -1.88
N GLY A 73 7.37 2.32 -1.37
CA GLY A 73 7.13 0.92 -1.70
C GLY A 73 6.01 0.71 -2.72
N PRO A 74 4.74 0.77 -2.30
CA PRO A 74 3.58 0.38 -3.12
C PRO A 74 3.55 1.03 -4.50
N CYS A 75 3.82 2.34 -4.59
CA CYS A 75 3.72 3.09 -5.84
C CYS A 75 4.74 2.62 -6.90
N PRO A 76 6.06 2.72 -6.69
CA PRO A 76 7.03 2.28 -7.71
C PRO A 76 6.92 0.79 -7.99
N ILE A 77 6.71 -0.05 -6.96
CA ILE A 77 6.68 -1.50 -7.15
C ILE A 77 5.48 -1.92 -8.03
N ALA A 78 4.31 -1.29 -7.88
CA ALA A 78 3.15 -1.59 -8.74
C ALA A 78 3.43 -1.33 -10.23
N PHE A 79 4.14 -0.23 -10.56
CA PHE A 79 4.56 0.06 -11.93
C PHE A 79 5.60 -0.92 -12.44
N PHE A 80 6.54 -1.29 -11.58
CA PHE A 80 7.58 -2.26 -11.91
C PHE A 80 6.99 -3.65 -12.20
N ILE A 81 6.04 -4.13 -11.39
CA ILE A 81 5.35 -5.41 -11.60
C ILE A 81 4.51 -5.36 -12.88
N THR A 82 3.77 -4.28 -13.11
CA THR A 82 2.98 -4.10 -14.34
C THR A 82 3.87 -4.15 -15.58
N GLY A 83 5.08 -3.59 -15.49
CA GLY A 83 6.06 -3.64 -16.57
C GLY A 83 6.70 -5.01 -16.82
N GLU A 84 6.67 -5.91 -15.82
CA GLU A 84 7.19 -7.28 -15.95
C GLU A 84 6.13 -8.27 -16.43
N LEU A 85 4.86 -8.04 -16.08
CA LEU A 85 3.74 -8.91 -16.44
C LEU A 85 3.22 -8.68 -17.87
N VAL A 86 3.56 -7.54 -18.48
CA VAL A 86 2.97 -7.11 -19.76
C VAL A 86 4.06 -7.00 -20.83
N SER A 87 3.77 -7.48 -22.03
CA SER A 87 4.67 -7.39 -23.18
C SER A 87 4.98 -5.92 -23.55
N GLN A 88 6.17 -5.69 -24.11
CA GLN A 88 6.74 -4.35 -24.32
C GLN A 88 5.82 -3.41 -25.13
N GLY A 89 5.01 -3.93 -26.05
CA GLY A 89 4.04 -3.17 -26.83
C GLY A 89 2.80 -2.71 -26.06
N ALA A 90 2.39 -3.43 -25.00
CA ALA A 90 1.20 -3.11 -24.20
C ALA A 90 1.52 -2.43 -22.85
N ARG A 91 2.80 -2.32 -22.49
CA ARG A 91 3.26 -1.74 -21.22
C ARG A 91 2.74 -0.32 -20.97
N ALA A 92 2.80 0.55 -21.99
CA ALA A 92 2.32 1.94 -21.86
C ALA A 92 0.81 2.01 -21.59
N ALA A 93 0.02 1.15 -22.27
CA ALA A 93 -1.42 1.06 -22.06
C ALA A 93 -1.74 0.53 -20.65
N ALA A 94 -1.05 -0.53 -20.20
CA ALA A 94 -1.23 -1.10 -18.88
C ALA A 94 -0.90 -0.10 -17.76
N CYS A 95 0.24 0.60 -17.85
CA CYS A 95 0.60 1.64 -16.86
C CYS A 95 -0.45 2.77 -16.80
N THR A 96 -0.99 3.18 -17.95
CA THR A 96 -2.06 4.18 -18.00
C THR A 96 -3.31 3.71 -17.25
N TRP A 97 -3.76 2.47 -17.50
CA TRP A 97 -4.90 1.90 -16.79
C TRP A 97 -4.67 1.81 -15.27
N VAL A 98 -3.47 1.44 -14.83
CA VAL A 98 -3.12 1.42 -13.41
C VAL A 98 -3.24 2.82 -12.80
N ILE A 99 -2.71 3.86 -13.46
CA ILE A 99 -2.81 5.24 -12.99
C ILE A 99 -4.28 5.70 -12.92
N VAL A 100 -5.08 5.40 -13.94
CA VAL A 100 -6.50 5.76 -13.97
C VAL A 100 -7.24 5.11 -12.81
N LEU A 101 -7.05 3.81 -12.59
CA LEU A 101 -7.68 3.08 -11.48
C LEU A 101 -7.24 3.62 -10.11
N LEU A 102 -5.93 3.88 -9.93
CA LEU A 102 -5.41 4.45 -8.68
C LEU A 102 -6.02 5.83 -8.38
N ASN A 103 -6.10 6.71 -9.39
CA ASN A 103 -6.69 8.03 -9.21
C ASN A 103 -8.20 7.97 -9.02
N LEU A 104 -8.89 7.07 -9.72
CA LEU A 104 -10.33 6.86 -9.54
C LEU A 104 -10.65 6.40 -8.11
N MET A 105 -9.93 5.39 -7.60
CA MET A 105 -10.11 4.92 -6.22
C MET A 105 -9.81 6.03 -5.21
N ARG A 106 -8.75 6.82 -5.44
CA ARG A 106 -8.44 7.99 -4.59
C ARG A 106 -9.59 8.99 -4.58
N SER A 107 -10.14 9.33 -5.73
CA SER A 107 -11.27 10.28 -5.83
C SER A 107 -12.51 9.76 -5.11
N ILE A 108 -12.82 8.47 -5.22
CA ILE A 108 -13.93 7.85 -4.48
C ILE A 108 -13.73 8.00 -2.98
N VAL A 109 -12.54 7.67 -2.47
CA VAL A 109 -12.21 7.80 -1.03
C VAL A 109 -12.39 9.24 -0.54
N LEU A 110 -11.97 10.24 -1.32
CA LEU A 110 -12.12 11.66 -0.96
C LEU A 110 -13.60 12.09 -0.89
N VAL A 111 -14.45 11.59 -1.78
CA VAL A 111 -15.88 11.91 -1.79
C VAL A 111 -16.61 11.25 -0.62
N ILE A 112 -16.28 10.00 -0.30
CA ILE A 112 -16.94 9.26 0.80
C ILE A 112 -16.40 9.62 2.18
N TYR A 113 -15.24 10.27 2.28
CA TYR A 113 -14.63 10.61 3.57
C TYR A 113 -15.53 11.51 4.42
N ASN A 114 -15.98 12.65 3.86
CA ASN A 114 -16.85 13.60 4.56
C ASN A 114 -18.14 12.98 5.14
N PRO A 115 -18.95 12.21 4.38
CA PRO A 115 -20.16 11.61 4.94
C PRO A 115 -19.86 10.56 6.01
N ILE A 116 -18.77 9.81 5.89
CA ILE A 116 -18.38 8.79 6.89
C ILE A 116 -17.88 9.46 8.18
N GLU A 117 -17.08 10.53 8.07
CA GLU A 117 -16.62 11.32 9.21
C GLU A 117 -17.80 11.89 10.02
N ASN A 118 -18.82 12.41 9.36
CA ASN A 118 -20.02 12.92 10.03
C ASN A 118 -20.83 11.84 10.76
N LEU A 119 -20.73 10.56 10.35
CA LEU A 119 -21.48 9.45 10.95
C LEU A 119 -20.71 8.74 12.07
N LEU A 120 -19.40 8.56 11.91
CA LEU A 120 -18.58 7.71 12.79
C LEU A 120 -17.55 8.51 13.62
N GLY A 121 -17.36 9.80 13.34
CA GLY A 121 -16.27 10.60 13.91
C GLY A 121 -14.96 10.44 13.13
N GLY A 122 -14.10 11.46 13.20
CA GLY A 122 -12.85 11.55 12.43
C GLY A 122 -11.91 10.34 12.60
N PRO A 123 -11.61 9.88 13.83
CA PRO A 123 -10.70 8.76 14.04
C PRO A 123 -11.22 7.45 13.44
N LEU A 124 -12.49 7.11 13.68
CA LEU A 124 -13.09 5.86 13.19
C LEU A 124 -13.27 5.89 11.67
N ALA A 125 -13.67 7.03 11.10
CA ALA A 125 -13.77 7.20 9.65
C ALA A 125 -12.42 6.95 8.95
N TYR A 126 -11.33 7.50 9.49
CA TYR A 126 -9.99 7.23 9.00
C TYR A 126 -9.64 5.73 9.08
N PHE A 127 -9.83 5.11 10.24
CA PHE A 127 -9.46 3.71 10.42
C PHE A 127 -10.20 2.77 9.47
N VAL A 128 -11.52 2.93 9.33
CA VAL A 128 -12.35 2.10 8.46
C VAL A 128 -12.01 2.29 6.98
N LEU A 129 -11.59 3.48 6.56
CA LEU A 129 -11.25 3.74 5.17
C LEU A 129 -9.86 3.25 4.76
N PHE A 130 -8.89 3.28 5.67
CA PHE A 130 -7.49 2.99 5.32
C PHE A 130 -7.00 1.62 5.81
N PHE A 131 -7.53 1.06 6.90
CA PHE A 131 -7.07 -0.22 7.42
C PHE A 131 -7.53 -1.44 6.59
N PRO A 132 -8.83 -1.62 6.26
CA PRO A 132 -9.29 -2.79 5.50
C PRO A 132 -8.63 -2.94 4.12
N PRO A 133 -8.45 -1.88 3.30
CA PRO A 133 -7.75 -1.99 2.02
C PRO A 133 -6.29 -2.45 2.19
N CYS A 134 -5.60 -2.01 3.25
CA CYS A 134 -4.23 -2.46 3.52
C CYS A 134 -4.19 -3.96 3.82
N VAL A 135 -5.11 -4.47 4.63
CA VAL A 135 -5.20 -5.91 4.95
C VAL A 135 -5.56 -6.73 3.72
N ILE A 136 -6.54 -6.28 2.94
CA ILE A 136 -6.93 -6.93 1.68
C ILE A 136 -5.73 -7.00 0.73
N CYS A 137 -4.94 -5.92 0.61
CA CYS A 137 -3.72 -5.92 -0.20
C CYS A 137 -2.70 -6.94 0.31
N VAL A 138 -2.45 -7.03 1.63
CA VAL A 138 -1.54 -8.06 2.19
C VAL A 138 -2.02 -9.47 1.80
N VAL A 139 -3.31 -9.76 1.97
CA VAL A 139 -3.90 -11.06 1.65
C VAL A 139 -3.78 -11.36 0.14
N LEU A 140 -4.15 -10.40 -0.72
CA LEU A 140 -4.07 -10.57 -2.16
C LEU A 140 -2.63 -10.79 -2.63
N ILE A 141 -1.67 -10.03 -2.10
CA ILE A 141 -0.25 -10.17 -2.44
C ILE A 141 0.29 -11.52 -1.95
N TYR A 142 -0.14 -11.98 -0.78
CA TYR A 142 0.30 -13.26 -0.23
C TYR A 142 -0.14 -14.43 -1.11
N TYR A 143 -1.40 -14.42 -1.58
CA TYR A 143 -2.00 -15.53 -2.34
C TYR A 143 -1.83 -15.44 -3.86
N TYR A 144 -1.81 -14.24 -4.45
CA TYR A 144 -1.87 -14.07 -5.91
C TYR A 144 -0.60 -13.50 -6.53
N LEU A 145 0.35 -12.96 -5.75
CA LEU A 145 1.56 -12.36 -6.31
C LEU A 145 2.75 -13.34 -6.27
N PRO A 146 3.20 -13.89 -7.41
CA PRO A 146 4.44 -14.68 -7.49
C PRO A 146 5.67 -13.79 -7.30
N GLU A 147 6.82 -14.39 -6.96
CA GLU A 147 8.07 -13.62 -6.91
C GLU A 147 8.53 -13.26 -8.32
N THR A 148 8.56 -11.96 -8.64
CA THR A 148 8.99 -11.49 -9.96
C THR A 148 10.48 -11.09 -10.00
N LYS A 149 11.25 -11.29 -8.91
CA LYS A 149 12.67 -10.86 -8.88
C LYS A 149 13.53 -11.79 -9.75
N GLY A 150 14.03 -11.25 -10.86
CA GLY A 150 15.05 -11.90 -11.68
C GLY A 150 14.56 -13.07 -12.53
N LYS A 151 13.24 -13.21 -12.70
CA LYS A 151 12.59 -14.25 -13.49
C LYS A 151 12.01 -13.67 -14.78
N THR A 152 12.05 -14.42 -15.87
CA THR A 152 11.36 -14.06 -17.12
C THR A 152 9.83 -14.12 -16.92
N ALA A 153 9.06 -13.45 -17.77
CA ALA A 153 7.59 -13.42 -17.66
C ALA A 153 6.96 -14.83 -17.71
N GLU A 154 7.58 -15.78 -18.42
CA GLU A 154 7.19 -17.19 -18.44
C GLU A 154 7.47 -17.90 -17.11
N GLU A 155 8.63 -17.67 -16.49
CA GLU A 155 8.97 -18.24 -15.18
C GLU A 155 8.12 -17.65 -14.06
N ALA A 156 7.78 -16.36 -14.12
CA ALA A 156 6.85 -15.73 -13.19
C ALA A 156 5.43 -16.31 -13.32
N ALA A 157 5.01 -16.67 -14.55
CA ALA A 157 3.75 -17.34 -14.81
C ALA A 157 3.73 -18.80 -14.31
N ASP A 158 4.85 -19.52 -14.39
CA ASP A 158 4.95 -20.89 -13.85
C ASP A 158 4.95 -20.91 -12.31
N ASP A 159 5.61 -19.93 -11.68
CA ASP A 159 5.61 -19.74 -10.22
C ASP A 159 4.22 -19.48 -9.63
N THR A 160 3.30 -18.92 -10.42
CA THR A 160 1.89 -18.78 -10.02
C THR A 160 1.24 -20.12 -9.65
N LYS A 161 1.75 -21.25 -10.17
CA LYS A 161 1.26 -22.60 -9.83
C LYS A 161 1.67 -23.05 -8.41
N ASN A 162 2.76 -22.49 -7.87
CA ASN A 162 3.32 -22.82 -6.56
C ASN A 162 2.79 -21.91 -5.42
N LEU A 163 1.91 -20.97 -5.72
CA LEU A 163 1.29 -20.12 -4.70
C LEU A 163 0.28 -20.92 -3.86
N PRO A 164 0.17 -20.64 -2.55
CA PRO A 164 -0.91 -21.20 -1.73
C PRO A 164 -2.25 -20.77 -2.36
N LYS A 165 -3.14 -21.73 -2.61
CA LYS A 165 -4.44 -21.44 -3.23
C LYS A 165 -5.48 -21.25 -2.13
N LEU A 166 -6.22 -20.13 -2.18
CA LEU A 166 -7.39 -19.91 -1.32
C LEU A 166 -8.45 -21.01 -1.46
N CYS A 167 -8.49 -21.66 -2.63
CA CYS A 167 -9.34 -22.79 -2.91
C CYS A 167 -8.44 -23.98 -3.27
N GLY A 168 -8.25 -24.88 -2.31
CA GLY A 168 -7.71 -26.20 -2.60
C GLY A 168 -8.63 -26.88 -3.62
N LYS A 169 -8.20 -26.95 -4.88
CA LYS A 169 -8.65 -28.07 -5.71
C LYS A 169 -8.04 -29.32 -5.09
N SER A 170 -8.82 -30.02 -4.28
CA SER A 170 -8.70 -31.47 -4.19
C SER A 170 -8.73 -31.98 -5.63
N LYS A 171 -7.58 -32.48 -6.09
CA LYS A 171 -7.52 -33.34 -7.26
C LYS A 171 -8.01 -34.70 -6.77
N GLU A 172 -9.24 -35.05 -7.10
CA GLU A 172 -9.56 -36.43 -7.50
C GLU A 172 -9.43 -36.51 -9.02
#